data_AF-A0A8D0J0M6-F1
#
_entry.id   AF-A0A8D0J0M6-F1
#
_cell.length_a   1.000
_cell.length_b   1.000
_cell.length_c   1.000
_cell.angle_alpha   90.00
_cell.angle_beta   90.00
_cell.angle_gamma   90.00
#
_symmetry.space_group_name_H-M   'P 1'
#
loop_
_entity.id
_entity.type
_entity.pdbx_description
1 polymer ?
#
loop_
_entity_poly.entity_id
_entity_poly.type
_entity_poly.pdbx_seq_one_letter_code
_entity_poly.pdbx_strand_id
1 'polypeptide(L)'
;MKSSGLLPFVLLALGILAPWAVEGAENALKGGACPPRKIVQCLRYEKPKCTSDWQCPDKKKCCRDTCGIKCLNPVAITNPVKVKPGKCPVVYGQCMMLNPPNHCKTDSQCLGDLKCCKSMCGKVCLTPVKGKEGLGQADLSPLQLSSSTLWTFGHINRGTPDPTSSGASA
;
A
#
# COMPACT_ATOMS: atom_id res chain seq x y z
N MET A 1 -75.04 -27.92 28.13
CA MET A 1 -73.89 -27.41 27.34
C MET A 1 -73.44 -26.07 27.91
N LYS A 2 -72.36 -26.01 28.69
CA LYS A 2 -71.52 -24.81 28.84
C LYS A 2 -70.22 -25.23 29.54
N SER A 3 -69.11 -25.06 28.85
CA SER A 3 -67.81 -25.67 29.15
C SER A 3 -67.05 -24.96 30.28
N SER A 4 -66.46 -25.77 31.14
CA SER A 4 -65.32 -25.41 31.98
C SER A 4 -64.08 -25.20 31.09
N GLY A 5 -63.28 -24.18 31.38
CA GLY A 5 -62.08 -23.85 30.62
C GLY A 5 -61.05 -23.09 31.46
N LEU A 6 -60.41 -23.83 32.38
CA LEU A 6 -59.19 -23.46 33.08
C LEU A 6 -58.06 -23.22 32.08
N LEU A 7 -57.82 -21.98 31.66
CA LEU A 7 -56.55 -21.57 31.03
C LEU A 7 -56.19 -20.09 31.34
N PRO A 8 -55.94 -19.68 32.60
CA PRO A 8 -55.27 -18.41 32.88
C PRO A 8 -53.73 -18.52 32.92
N PHE A 9 -53.12 -19.62 32.49
CA PHE A 9 -51.67 -19.88 32.68
C PHE A 9 -50.84 -20.14 31.40
N VAL A 10 -51.41 -20.00 30.19
CA VAL A 10 -50.68 -20.24 28.92
C VAL A 10 -50.36 -18.94 28.16
N LEU A 11 -50.22 -17.81 28.87
CA LEU A 11 -49.72 -16.55 28.30
C LEU A 11 -48.45 -16.02 28.97
N LEU A 12 -47.74 -16.87 29.72
CA LEU A 12 -46.44 -16.53 30.33
C LEU A 12 -45.24 -17.19 29.61
N ALA A 13 -45.42 -17.62 28.36
CA ALA A 13 -44.41 -18.38 27.61
C ALA A 13 -44.19 -17.88 26.16
N LEU A 14 -44.40 -16.60 25.90
CA LEU A 14 -43.83 -15.94 24.72
C LEU A 14 -43.05 -14.71 25.17
N GLY A 15 -41.98 -14.99 25.92
CA GLY A 15 -40.82 -14.10 25.96
C GLY A 15 -40.30 -13.97 24.54
N ILE A 16 -40.83 -12.99 23.83
CA ILE A 16 -40.38 -12.60 22.50
C ILE A 16 -38.88 -12.33 22.64
N LEU A 17 -38.11 -13.11 21.87
CA LEU A 17 -36.70 -12.94 21.65
C LEU A 17 -36.42 -11.45 21.54
N ALA A 18 -35.74 -10.87 22.54
CA ALA A 18 -35.00 -9.66 22.27
C ALA A 18 -34.14 -9.97 21.05
N PRO A 19 -34.21 -9.19 19.95
CA PRO A 19 -33.10 -9.14 19.03
C PRO A 19 -31.93 -8.76 19.92
N TRP A 20 -31.08 -9.73 20.16
CA TRP A 20 -29.70 -9.52 20.54
C TRP A 20 -29.25 -8.49 19.53
N ALA A 21 -29.19 -7.24 19.96
CA ALA A 21 -28.36 -6.28 19.31
C ALA A 21 -26.98 -6.91 19.40
N VAL A 22 -26.58 -7.65 18.37
CA VAL A 22 -25.22 -7.53 17.89
C VAL A 22 -25.10 -6.05 17.72
N GLU A 23 -24.50 -5.39 18.73
CA GLU A 23 -23.81 -4.15 18.52
C GLU A 23 -22.88 -4.46 17.37
N GLY A 24 -23.38 -4.15 16.18
CA GLY A 24 -22.59 -4.09 14.98
C GLY A 24 -21.46 -3.19 15.40
N ALA A 25 -20.29 -3.80 15.57
CA ALA A 25 -19.05 -3.06 15.62
C ALA A 25 -19.02 -2.38 14.26
N GLU A 26 -19.59 -1.17 14.23
CA GLU A 26 -19.54 -0.29 13.09
C GLU A 26 -18.08 -0.29 12.66
N ASN A 27 -17.84 -0.41 11.36
CA ASN A 27 -16.51 -0.32 10.79
C ASN A 27 -15.95 1.12 10.92
N ALA A 28 -16.09 1.73 12.10
CA ALA A 28 -15.50 2.96 12.51
C ALA A 28 -13.98 2.73 12.57
N LEU A 29 -13.29 3.31 11.58
CA LEU A 29 -11.85 3.38 11.53
C LEU A 29 -11.32 3.83 12.91
N LYS A 30 -10.68 2.91 13.65
CA LYS A 30 -10.23 3.19 15.02
C LYS A 30 -9.17 4.30 15.00
N GLY A 31 -9.55 5.47 15.50
CA GLY A 31 -8.70 6.66 15.55
C GLY A 31 -7.47 6.50 16.44
N GLY A 32 -6.47 7.34 16.20
CA GLY A 32 -5.20 7.37 16.95
C GLY A 32 -4.13 6.41 16.42
N ALA A 33 -2.93 6.49 17.00
CA ALA A 33 -1.77 5.68 16.63
C ALA A 33 -1.44 4.62 17.69
N CYS A 34 -0.68 3.59 17.30
CA CYS A 34 -0.11 2.66 18.28
C CYS A 34 0.85 3.40 19.22
N PRO A 35 0.83 3.10 20.53
CA PRO A 35 1.77 3.71 21.47
C PRO A 35 3.23 3.39 21.08
N PRO A 36 4.17 4.32 21.27
CA PRO A 36 5.58 4.06 21.00
C PRO A 36 6.09 2.94 21.91
N ARG A 37 6.87 2.01 21.34
CA ARG A 37 7.48 0.88 22.04
C ARG A 37 8.99 0.91 21.90
N LYS A 38 9.69 0.49 22.96
CA LYS A 38 11.13 0.29 22.91
C LYS A 38 11.42 -0.91 22.02
N ILE A 39 12.37 -0.77 21.11
CA ILE A 39 12.88 -1.89 20.33
C ILE A 39 13.77 -2.71 21.28
N VAL A 40 13.37 -3.94 21.54
CA VAL A 40 14.16 -4.90 22.33
C VAL A 40 14.29 -6.19 21.56
N GLN A 41 15.35 -6.93 21.84
CA GLN A 41 15.54 -8.27 21.30
C GLN A 41 14.87 -9.28 22.22
N CYS A 42 13.79 -9.89 21.73
CA CYS A 42 13.04 -10.88 22.50
C CYS A 42 13.67 -12.26 22.32
N LEU A 43 13.93 -12.96 23.43
CA LEU A 43 14.32 -14.38 23.39
C LEU A 43 13.22 -15.24 22.78
N ARG A 44 11.95 -14.86 23.01
CA ARG A 44 10.78 -15.53 22.44
C ARG A 44 9.68 -14.51 22.16
N TYR A 45 9.01 -14.68 21.02
CA TYR A 45 7.80 -13.93 20.70
C TYR A 45 6.55 -14.64 21.25
N GLU A 46 5.65 -13.87 21.83
CA GLU A 46 4.31 -14.30 22.21
C GLU A 46 3.47 -14.57 20.95
N LYS A 47 2.52 -15.52 21.04
CA LYS A 47 1.53 -15.74 19.98
C LYS A 47 0.71 -14.45 19.78
N PRO A 48 0.46 -14.01 18.52
CA PRO A 48 -0.32 -12.80 18.26
C PRO A 48 -1.75 -12.94 18.79
N LYS A 49 -2.24 -11.90 19.48
CA LYS A 49 -3.61 -11.85 20.04
C LYS A 49 -4.62 -11.23 19.06
N CYS A 50 -4.15 -10.56 18.03
CA CYS A 50 -4.95 -9.93 16.98
C CYS A 50 -4.12 -9.87 15.68
N THR A 51 -4.80 -9.69 14.55
CA THR A 51 -4.17 -9.45 13.23
C THR A 51 -4.57 -8.11 12.63
N SER A 52 -5.69 -7.54 13.07
CA SER A 52 -6.21 -6.24 12.67
C SER A 52 -6.96 -5.55 13.82
N ASP A 53 -7.21 -4.26 13.68
CA ASP A 53 -7.91 -3.44 14.69
C ASP A 53 -9.32 -3.96 15.02
N TRP A 54 -9.98 -4.62 14.07
CA TRP A 54 -11.35 -5.13 14.21
C TRP A 54 -11.49 -6.25 15.23
N GLN A 55 -10.45 -7.08 15.43
CA GLN A 55 -10.49 -8.12 16.46
C GLN A 55 -10.30 -7.56 17.87
N CYS A 56 -9.85 -6.30 17.99
CA CYS A 56 -9.65 -5.70 19.29
C CYS A 56 -10.97 -5.16 19.85
N PRO A 57 -11.25 -5.37 21.16
CA PRO A 57 -12.44 -4.79 21.77
C PRO A 57 -12.34 -3.26 21.83
N ASP A 58 -13.48 -2.61 22.00
CA ASP A 58 -13.59 -1.16 22.18
C ASP A 58 -12.90 -0.36 21.04
N LYS A 59 -12.24 0.75 21.41
CA LYS A 59 -11.43 1.58 20.51
C LYS A 59 -9.96 1.14 20.47
N LYS A 60 -9.62 -0.07 20.93
CA LYS A 60 -8.22 -0.57 20.94
C LYS A 60 -7.75 -0.94 19.55
N LYS A 61 -6.47 -0.71 19.27
CA LYS A 61 -5.81 -1.03 18.00
C LYS A 61 -4.92 -2.27 18.15
N CYS A 62 -4.78 -3.03 17.08
CA CYS A 62 -3.88 -4.15 17.00
C CYS A 62 -2.47 -3.66 16.72
N CYS A 63 -1.62 -3.72 17.73
CA CYS A 63 -0.33 -3.06 17.73
C CYS A 63 0.80 -4.07 18.02
N ARG A 64 1.97 -3.80 17.43
CA ARG A 64 3.20 -4.46 17.85
C ARG A 64 3.58 -3.95 19.24
N ASP A 65 3.64 -4.87 20.18
CA ASP A 65 4.12 -4.66 21.54
C ASP A 65 5.58 -5.13 21.64
N THR A 66 6.19 -5.02 22.82
CA THR A 66 7.59 -5.36 23.08
C THR A 66 8.00 -6.72 22.50
N CYS A 67 7.26 -7.80 22.81
CA CYS A 67 7.55 -9.16 22.36
C CYS A 67 6.31 -9.88 21.80
N GLY A 68 5.40 -9.17 21.14
CA GLY A 68 4.20 -9.77 20.58
C GLY A 68 3.30 -8.77 19.86
N ILE A 69 2.13 -9.24 19.44
CA ILE A 69 1.08 -8.41 18.84
C ILE A 69 -0.14 -8.44 19.74
N LYS A 70 -0.58 -7.28 20.22
CA LYS A 70 -1.61 -7.14 21.26
C LYS A 70 -2.57 -5.99 20.93
N CYS A 71 -3.77 -6.07 21.48
CA CYS A 71 -4.72 -4.96 21.46
C CYS A 71 -4.34 -3.92 22.51
N LEU A 72 -3.99 -2.71 22.06
CA LEU A 72 -3.53 -1.62 22.91
C LEU A 72 -4.43 -0.39 22.76
N ASN A 73 -4.51 0.42 23.82
CA ASN A 73 -5.19 1.71 23.75
C ASN A 73 -4.40 2.64 22.80
N PRO A 74 -5.04 3.24 21.79
CA PRO A 74 -4.38 4.17 20.89
C PRO A 74 -3.98 5.44 21.64
N VAL A 75 -2.90 6.06 21.18
CA VAL A 75 -2.50 7.41 21.61
C VAL A 75 -3.00 8.43 20.60
N ALA A 76 -3.32 9.63 21.09
CA ALA A 76 -3.65 10.76 20.22
C ALA A 76 -2.46 11.07 19.30
N ILE A 77 -2.74 11.35 18.02
CA ILE A 77 -1.72 11.81 17.08
C ILE A 77 -1.50 13.30 17.39
N THR A 78 -0.63 13.60 18.35
CA THR A 78 -0.36 14.98 18.79
C THR A 78 0.50 15.75 17.81
N ASN A 79 1.26 15.05 16.96
CA ASN A 79 2.09 15.61 15.91
C ASN A 79 1.76 14.93 14.58
N PRO A 80 0.65 15.28 13.91
CA PRO A 80 0.49 14.89 12.53
C PRO A 80 1.71 15.44 11.79
N VAL A 81 2.56 14.55 11.26
CA VAL A 81 3.72 14.96 10.46
C VAL A 81 3.14 15.80 9.33
N LYS A 82 3.41 17.10 9.32
CA LYS A 82 2.88 18.01 8.30
C LYS A 82 3.50 17.61 6.97
N VAL A 83 2.76 16.83 6.18
CA VAL A 83 3.16 16.41 4.85
C VAL A 83 2.83 17.56 3.90
N LYS A 84 3.84 18.06 3.20
CA LYS A 84 3.64 19.10 2.18
C LYS A 84 3.06 18.48 0.90
N PRO A 85 2.29 19.22 0.10
CA PRO A 85 1.68 18.71 -1.13
C PRO A 85 2.71 18.23 -2.16
N GLY A 86 2.28 17.35 -3.06
CA GLY A 86 3.11 16.77 -4.12
C GLY A 86 3.92 15.53 -3.69
N LYS A 87 4.66 14.94 -4.64
CA LYS A 87 5.42 13.69 -4.44
C LYS A 87 6.92 13.95 -4.55
N CYS A 88 7.72 13.10 -3.91
CA CYS A 88 9.16 13.12 -4.14
C CYS A 88 9.48 12.67 -5.57
N PRO A 89 10.51 13.25 -6.22
CA PRO A 89 11.00 12.75 -7.49
C PRO A 89 11.52 11.32 -7.36
N VAL A 90 11.41 10.54 -8.43
CA VAL A 90 11.95 9.17 -8.50
C VAL A 90 13.46 9.24 -8.62
N VAL A 91 14.17 8.40 -7.86
CA VAL A 91 15.64 8.30 -7.88
C VAL A 91 16.02 6.87 -8.23
N TYR A 92 16.79 6.69 -9.31
CA TYR A 92 17.10 5.38 -9.90
C TYR A 92 18.39 4.73 -9.37
N GLY A 93 19.08 5.36 -8.43
CA GLY A 93 20.31 4.84 -7.87
C GLY A 93 20.45 5.12 -6.38
N GLN A 94 21.25 4.30 -5.72
CA GLN A 94 21.55 4.43 -4.30
C GLN A 94 23.05 4.23 -4.07
N CYS A 95 23.66 5.09 -3.27
CA CYS A 95 25.05 4.94 -2.86
C CYS A 95 25.23 3.69 -1.99
N MET A 96 26.41 3.09 -2.03
CA MET A 96 26.75 1.89 -1.23
C MET A 96 27.13 2.21 0.23
N MET A 97 26.77 3.40 0.70
CA MET A 97 27.05 3.84 2.07
C MET A 97 26.04 3.24 3.03
N LEU A 98 26.52 2.60 4.10
CA LEU A 98 25.65 1.92 5.08
C LEU A 98 24.69 2.91 5.78
N ASN A 99 25.21 4.08 6.16
CA ASN A 99 24.47 5.09 6.92
C ASN A 99 24.64 6.48 6.28
N PRO A 100 24.00 6.76 5.13
CA PRO A 100 24.15 8.03 4.45
C PRO A 100 23.58 9.18 5.30
N PRO A 101 24.24 10.36 5.32
CA PRO A 101 23.78 11.49 6.11
C PRO A 101 22.43 12.00 5.61
N ASN A 102 21.55 12.37 6.53
CA ASN A 102 20.26 12.97 6.22
C ASN A 102 20.31 14.46 6.58
N HIS A 103 20.04 15.33 5.62
CA HIS A 103 19.94 16.78 5.83
C HIS A 103 18.55 17.22 6.28
N CYS A 104 17.57 16.32 6.22
CA CYS A 104 16.23 16.51 6.72
C CYS A 104 15.63 15.18 7.20
N LYS A 105 14.66 15.22 8.11
CA LYS A 105 13.88 14.05 8.55
C LYS A 105 12.42 14.11 8.09
N THR A 106 11.84 15.30 8.06
CA THR A 106 10.43 15.58 7.74
C THR A 106 10.32 16.81 6.84
N ASP A 107 9.23 16.91 6.07
CA ASP A 107 8.96 18.06 5.19
C ASP A 107 8.99 19.40 5.92
N SER A 108 8.60 19.42 7.20
CA SER A 108 8.62 20.62 8.04
C SER A 108 10.00 21.23 8.26
N GLN A 109 11.08 20.46 8.05
CA GLN A 109 12.46 20.96 8.15
C GLN A 109 12.93 21.63 6.86
N CYS A 110 12.22 21.42 5.76
CA CYS A 110 12.53 22.03 4.47
C CYS A 110 11.81 23.37 4.34
N LEU A 111 12.41 24.34 3.65
CA LEU A 111 11.81 25.66 3.43
C LEU A 111 10.69 25.61 2.38
N GLY A 112 9.70 26.50 2.48
CA GLY A 112 8.61 26.66 1.51
C GLY A 112 7.87 25.35 1.23
N ASP A 113 7.73 25.00 -0.05
CA ASP A 113 7.03 23.78 -0.51
C ASP A 113 7.96 22.57 -0.71
N LEU A 114 9.26 22.70 -0.39
CA LEU A 114 10.23 21.62 -0.54
C LEU A 114 9.89 20.45 0.39
N LYS A 115 10.02 19.22 -0.13
CA LYS A 115 9.78 17.97 0.61
C LYS A 115 11.09 17.32 1.01
N CYS A 116 11.08 16.61 2.14
CA CYS A 116 12.22 15.82 2.57
C CYS A 116 12.22 14.45 1.88
N CYS A 117 13.05 14.30 0.86
CA CYS A 117 13.02 13.17 -0.06
C CYS A 117 14.29 12.33 0.01
N LYS A 118 14.17 11.02 -0.24
CA LYS A 118 15.33 10.15 -0.46
C LYS A 118 16.01 10.57 -1.77
N SER A 119 17.32 10.80 -1.71
CA SER A 119 18.18 11.02 -2.88
C SER A 119 19.09 9.82 -3.09
N MET A 120 20.08 9.93 -3.97
CA MET A 120 21.06 8.87 -4.19
C MET A 120 21.80 8.49 -2.91
N CYS A 121 22.09 9.48 -2.05
CA CYS A 121 22.73 9.23 -0.77
C CYS A 121 22.03 10.04 0.32
N GLY A 122 21.19 9.37 1.12
CA GLY A 122 20.48 9.98 2.24
C GLY A 122 19.23 10.78 1.85
N LYS A 123 18.85 11.74 2.68
CA LYS A 123 17.66 12.59 2.50
C LYS A 123 18.02 14.06 2.37
N VAL A 124 17.39 14.74 1.42
CA VAL A 124 17.57 16.17 1.13
C VAL A 124 16.23 16.83 0.80
N CYS A 125 16.19 18.15 0.88
CA CYS A 125 15.01 18.94 0.52
C CYS A 125 14.93 19.12 -1.00
N LEU A 126 13.90 18.54 -1.63
CA LEU A 126 13.70 18.58 -3.08
C LEU A 126 12.35 19.21 -3.44
N THR A 127 12.30 19.83 -4.60
CA THR A 127 11.05 20.33 -5.19
C THR A 127 10.10 19.16 -5.45
N PRO A 128 8.85 19.21 -4.98
CA PRO A 128 7.88 18.16 -5.24
C PRO A 128 7.50 18.10 -6.72
N VAL A 129 7.30 16.88 -7.22
CA VAL A 129 6.67 16.66 -8.53
C VAL A 129 5.16 16.57 -8.37
N LYS A 130 4.42 17.05 -9.38
CA LYS A 130 2.97 16.85 -9.46
C LYS A 130 2.72 15.34 -9.62
N GLY A 131 2.03 14.74 -8.65
CA GLY A 131 1.60 13.36 -8.82
C GLY A 131 0.54 13.32 -9.91
N LYS A 132 0.75 12.55 -10.99
CA LYS A 132 -0.41 12.02 -11.70
C LYS A 132 -1.13 11.10 -10.71
N GLU A 133 -2.30 11.52 -10.29
CA GLU A 133 -3.29 10.69 -9.62
C GLU A 133 -3.84 9.75 -10.69
N GLY A 134 -3.59 8.45 -10.53
CA GLY A 134 -3.97 7.42 -11.50
C GLY A 134 -2.88 7.09 -12.53
N LEU A 135 -2.12 6.02 -12.26
CA LEU A 135 -1.78 5.05 -13.30
C LEU A 135 -2.39 3.72 -12.86
N GLY A 136 -3.72 3.66 -12.90
CA GLY A 136 -4.39 2.40 -13.18
C GLY A 136 -4.19 2.11 -14.67
N GLN A 137 -3.82 0.86 -14.97
CA GLN A 137 -3.74 0.29 -16.31
C GLN A 137 -2.99 1.13 -17.37
N ALA A 138 -1.65 0.99 -17.41
CA ALA A 138 -1.02 0.87 -18.71
C ALA A 138 -1.39 -0.53 -19.23
N ASP A 139 -2.49 -0.59 -19.98
CA ASP A 139 -2.81 -1.69 -20.87
C ASP A 139 -1.64 -1.83 -21.86
N LEU A 140 -0.67 -2.69 -21.54
CA LEU A 140 0.25 -3.21 -22.55
C LEU A 140 -0.54 -4.25 -23.36
N SER A 141 -1.44 -3.77 -24.21
CA SER A 141 -1.99 -4.60 -25.28
C SER A 141 -0.87 -4.96 -26.26
N PRO A 142 -0.80 -6.22 -26.71
CA PRO A 142 0.29 -6.73 -27.53
C PRO A 142 0.17 -6.21 -28.96
N LEU A 143 1.32 -5.93 -29.58
CA LEU A 143 1.59 -6.08 -31.02
C LEU A 143 0.39 -5.81 -31.96
N GLN A 144 0.22 -4.56 -32.40
CA GLN A 144 -0.28 -4.30 -33.75
C GLN A 144 0.92 -4.15 -34.69
N LEU A 145 1.62 -5.26 -34.92
CA LEU A 145 2.32 -5.46 -36.19
C LEU A 145 1.21 -5.80 -37.19
N SER A 146 0.76 -4.81 -37.95
CA SER A 146 -0.20 -5.03 -39.04
C SER A 146 0.46 -5.92 -40.09
N SER A 147 0.21 -7.22 -40.01
CA SER A 147 0.55 -8.19 -41.04
C SER A 147 -0.51 -8.11 -42.12
N SER A 148 -0.14 -7.70 -43.34
CA SER A 148 -0.75 -8.13 -44.62
C SER A 148 -0.08 -7.41 -45.79
N THR A 149 0.92 -8.02 -46.42
CA THR A 149 0.89 -8.30 -47.87
C THR A 149 1.83 -9.48 -48.11
N LEU A 150 1.25 -10.50 -48.75
CA LEU A 150 1.83 -11.81 -48.99
C LEU A 150 3.06 -11.76 -49.90
N TRP A 151 3.93 -12.72 -49.66
CA TRP A 151 4.99 -13.17 -50.54
C TRP A 151 4.42 -13.63 -51.89
N THR A 152 4.93 -13.07 -52.99
CA THR A 152 5.02 -13.81 -54.26
C THR A 152 6.47 -14.07 -54.55
N PHE A 153 6.82 -15.35 -54.49
CA PHE A 153 8.07 -15.92 -55.00
C PHE A 153 8.28 -15.50 -56.46
N GLY A 154 9.40 -14.84 -56.73
CA GLY A 154 9.93 -14.60 -58.08
C GLY A 154 11.27 -15.31 -58.22
N HIS A 155 11.31 -16.28 -59.14
CA HIS A 155 12.37 -17.24 -59.37
C HIS A 155 13.77 -16.65 -59.67
N ILE A 156 14.76 -17.41 -59.21
CA ILE A 156 16.18 -17.42 -59.56
C ILE A 156 16.43 -17.30 -61.07
N ASN A 157 17.37 -16.47 -61.49
CA ASN A 157 18.33 -16.88 -62.53
C ASN A 157 19.70 -16.18 -62.43
N ARG A 158 20.70 -17.01 -62.73
CA ARG A 158 22.15 -16.84 -62.63
C ARG A 158 22.72 -15.70 -63.49
N GLY A 159 23.81 -15.12 -63.01
CA GLY A 159 24.77 -14.38 -63.83
C GLY A 159 25.96 -13.87 -63.01
N THR A 160 27.01 -14.67 -62.89
CA THR A 160 28.40 -14.21 -62.63
C THR A 160 29.19 -14.38 -63.94
N PRO A 161 30.44 -13.87 -64.10
CA PRO A 161 31.17 -12.80 -63.39
C PRO A 161 31.63 -11.69 -64.40
N ASP A 162 32.18 -10.54 -63.98
CA ASP A 162 33.63 -10.23 -63.88
C ASP A 162 33.90 -8.84 -64.57
N PRO A 163 35.13 -8.27 -64.64
CA PRO A 163 35.77 -7.42 -63.61
C PRO A 163 36.25 -6.05 -64.16
N THR A 164 36.20 -4.97 -63.38
CA THR A 164 37.05 -3.74 -63.48
C THR A 164 36.47 -2.70 -62.51
N SER A 165 37.18 -1.90 -61.73
CA SER A 165 38.57 -1.45 -61.72
C SER A 165 38.82 -0.76 -60.35
N SER A 166 40.07 -0.84 -59.85
CA SER A 166 40.80 0.20 -59.08
C SER A 166 40.00 1.18 -58.19
N GLY A 167 40.24 1.34 -56.90
CA GLY A 167 41.51 1.35 -56.18
C GLY A 167 41.55 2.59 -55.27
N ALA A 168 42.09 2.41 -54.07
CA ALA A 168 42.75 3.37 -53.18
C ALA A 168 42.02 4.67 -52.73
N SER A 169 41.76 4.70 -51.42
CA SER A 169 42.19 5.69 -50.42
C SER A 169 42.22 7.20 -50.75
N ALA A 170 41.49 7.96 -49.94
CA ALA A 170 42.02 9.07 -49.14
C ALA A 170 41.21 9.17 -47.85
#